data_AF-A0A957UNG2-F1
#
_entry.id   AF-A0A957UNG2-F1
#
_cell.length_a   1.000
_cell.length_b   1.000
_cell.length_c   1.000
_cell.angle_alpha   90.00
_cell.angle_beta   90.00
_cell.angle_gamma   90.00
#
_symmetry.space_group_name_H-M   'P 1'
#
loop_
_entity.id
_entity.type
_entity.pdbx_description
1 polymer ?
#
loop_
_entity_poly.entity_id
_entity_poly.type
_entity_poly.pdbx_seq_one_letter_code
_entity_poly.pdbx_strand_id
1 'polypeptide(L)'
;MKPNSTLPALQSALDFPLVQALLGRRSRRFGLGMALVDGPLAYTSQHDPLPLNETEQMLVLLAAAGNSGWNYLIPRQNAALSAIANYPAAAGGRTFPSAAGWHTTELFYTDDDGAYFFPTRD
;
A
#
# COMPACT_ATOMS: atom_id res chain seq x y z
N MET A 1 3.91 2.26 -23.11
CA MET A 1 4.25 1.06 -22.32
C MET A 1 5.71 1.20 -21.90
N LYS A 2 6.00 1.36 -20.59
CA LYS A 2 7.41 1.39 -20.10
C LYS A 2 8.09 0.08 -20.54
N PRO A 3 9.36 0.08 -20.98
CA PRO A 3 10.08 -1.15 -21.28
C PRO A 3 10.10 -2.06 -20.03
N ASN A 4 10.03 -3.37 -20.24
CA ASN A 4 9.96 -4.42 -19.21
C ASN A 4 11.30 -4.59 -18.44
N SER A 5 11.82 -3.51 -17.86
CA SER A 5 12.97 -3.53 -16.94
C SER A 5 12.50 -3.59 -15.48
N THR A 6 11.47 -4.41 -15.22
CA THR A 6 10.82 -4.53 -13.90
C THR A 6 11.78 -5.02 -12.83
N LEU A 7 12.73 -5.88 -13.18
CA LEU A 7 13.66 -6.48 -12.22
C LEU A 7 14.66 -5.47 -11.60
N PRO A 8 15.41 -4.63 -12.37
CA PRO A 8 16.28 -3.61 -11.77
C PRO A 8 15.55 -2.58 -10.90
N ALA A 9 14.37 -2.13 -11.33
CA ALA A 9 13.59 -1.15 -10.59
C ALA A 9 13.01 -1.74 -9.29
N LEU A 10 12.49 -2.96 -9.34
CA LEU A 10 12.03 -3.68 -8.16
C LEU A 10 13.17 -3.94 -7.18
N GLN A 11 14.34 -4.39 -7.67
CA GLN A 11 15.52 -4.59 -6.84
C GLN A 11 15.93 -3.29 -6.14
N SER A 12 15.92 -2.17 -6.87
CA SER A 12 16.21 -0.84 -6.29
C SER A 12 15.23 -0.46 -5.18
N ALA A 13 13.94 -0.83 -5.31
CA ALA A 13 12.95 -0.60 -4.27
C ALA A 13 13.18 -1.49 -3.03
N LEU A 14 13.60 -2.75 -3.22
CA LEU A 14 13.94 -3.68 -2.13
C LEU A 14 15.21 -3.26 -1.37
N ASP A 15 16.18 -2.69 -2.08
CA ASP A 15 17.44 -2.22 -1.50
C ASP A 15 17.33 -0.83 -0.84
N PHE A 16 16.16 -0.17 -0.94
CA PHE A 16 15.96 1.17 -0.42
C PHE A 16 15.87 1.19 1.12
N PRO A 17 16.78 1.87 1.84
CA PRO A 17 16.83 1.78 3.30
C PRO A 17 15.61 2.41 3.99
N LEU A 18 15.07 1.71 5.00
CA LEU A 18 13.91 2.19 5.78
C LEU A 18 14.13 3.58 6.39
N VAL A 19 15.30 3.83 7.00
CA VAL A 19 15.61 5.14 7.60
C VAL A 19 15.59 6.25 6.54
N GLN A 20 16.10 5.95 5.34
CA GLN A 20 16.06 6.89 4.22
C GLN A 20 14.63 7.14 3.73
N ALA A 21 13.77 6.11 3.69
CA ALA A 21 12.35 6.27 3.39
C ALA A 21 11.64 7.19 4.37
N LEU A 22 11.85 6.98 5.67
CA LEU A 22 11.23 7.78 6.72
C LEU A 22 11.65 9.25 6.66
N LEU A 23 12.95 9.51 6.53
CA LEU A 23 13.50 10.87 6.53
C LEU A 23 13.29 11.59 5.18
N GLY A 24 13.24 10.85 4.08
CA GLY A 24 13.04 11.36 2.72
C GLY A 24 11.58 11.58 2.33
N ARG A 25 10.61 11.01 3.06
CA ARG A 25 9.19 11.11 2.73
C ARG A 25 8.72 12.56 2.69
N ARG A 26 8.10 12.98 1.58
CA ARG A 26 7.48 14.30 1.41
C ARG A 26 6.11 14.15 0.76
N SER A 27 5.16 14.99 1.16
CA SER A 27 3.89 15.11 0.44
C SER A 27 4.11 15.93 -0.82
N ARG A 28 3.94 15.32 -2.00
CA ARG A 28 4.00 15.99 -3.30
C ARG A 28 2.58 16.16 -3.82
N ARG A 29 2.22 17.38 -4.24
CA ARG A 29 0.86 17.74 -4.69
C ARG A 29 0.81 18.31 -6.11
N PHE A 30 1.96 18.34 -6.78
CA PHE A 30 2.09 18.70 -8.19
C PHE A 30 2.98 17.65 -8.85
N GLY A 31 2.40 16.87 -9.75
CA GLY A 31 3.03 15.77 -10.47
C GLY A 31 3.49 16.17 -11.87
N LEU A 32 4.23 15.28 -12.53
CA LEU A 32 4.56 15.42 -13.94
C LEU A 32 3.28 15.41 -14.78
N GLY A 33 3.22 16.24 -15.82
CA GLY A 33 2.03 16.38 -16.66
C GLY A 33 0.85 17.13 -16.03
N MET A 34 0.95 17.56 -14.76
CA MET A 34 -0.11 18.36 -14.14
C MET A 34 -0.10 19.82 -14.61
N ALA A 35 -1.27 20.44 -14.53
CA ALA A 35 -1.46 21.87 -14.72
C ALA A 35 -2.22 22.48 -13.54
N LEU A 36 -1.68 23.56 -12.97
CA LEU A 36 -2.41 24.47 -12.09
C LEU A 36 -3.04 25.55 -12.96
N VAL A 37 -4.36 25.50 -13.09
CA VAL A 37 -5.13 26.28 -14.06
C VAL A 37 -5.14 27.77 -13.72
N ASP A 38 -5.03 28.12 -12.44
CA ASP A 38 -5.16 29.50 -11.97
C ASP A 38 -4.28 29.81 -10.73
N GLY A 39 -4.37 31.06 -10.29
CA GLY A 39 -3.69 31.58 -9.10
C GLY A 39 -2.27 32.10 -9.35
N PRO A 40 -1.64 32.69 -8.32
CA PRO A 40 -0.30 33.28 -8.43
C PRO A 40 0.81 32.25 -8.68
N LEU A 41 0.49 30.96 -8.53
CA LEU A 41 1.38 29.83 -8.80
C LEU A 41 0.91 29.01 -10.01
N ALA A 42 0.07 29.59 -10.89
CA ALA A 42 -0.37 28.95 -12.12
C ALA A 42 0.85 28.47 -12.92
N TYR A 43 0.88 27.18 -13.22
CA TYR A 43 2.02 26.53 -13.83
C TYR A 43 1.58 25.24 -14.50
N THR A 44 2.08 25.01 -15.72
CA THR A 44 1.88 23.77 -16.46
C THR A 44 3.21 23.04 -16.55
N SER A 45 3.22 21.76 -16.17
CA SER A 45 4.40 20.91 -16.28
C SER A 45 4.85 20.81 -17.74
N GLN A 46 6.16 20.86 -17.97
CA GLN A 46 6.75 20.66 -19.31
C GLN A 46 7.05 19.18 -19.61
N HIS A 47 6.66 18.28 -18.70
CA HIS A 47 6.90 16.84 -18.83
C HIS A 47 5.59 16.11 -19.05
N ASP A 48 5.64 15.01 -19.79
CA ASP A 48 4.50 14.12 -19.94
C ASP A 48 4.09 13.48 -18.60
N PRO A 49 2.80 13.16 -18.41
CA PRO A 49 2.35 12.34 -17.28
C PRO A 49 3.14 11.02 -17.21
N LEU A 50 3.52 10.63 -16.00
CA LEU A 50 4.25 9.39 -15.75
C LEU A 50 3.42 8.46 -14.85
N PRO A 51 2.52 7.64 -15.42
CA PRO A 51 1.70 6.73 -14.64
C PRO A 51 2.54 5.57 -14.07
N LEU A 52 1.99 4.92 -13.05
CA LEU A 52 2.51 3.65 -12.55
C LEU A 52 2.25 2.55 -13.56
N ASN A 53 3.19 1.62 -13.71
CA ASN A 53 2.89 0.34 -14.35
C ASN A 53 2.24 -0.63 -13.35
N GLU A 54 1.76 -1.76 -13.85
CA GLU A 54 1.07 -2.78 -13.05
C GLU A 54 1.89 -3.25 -11.83
N THR A 55 3.19 -3.49 -12.02
CA THR A 55 4.08 -3.95 -10.92
C THR A 55 4.26 -2.86 -9.86
N GLU A 56 4.48 -1.61 -10.28
CA GLU A 56 4.60 -0.45 -9.38
C GLU A 56 3.30 -0.21 -8.59
N GLN A 57 2.15 -0.30 -9.27
CA GLN A 57 0.83 -0.18 -8.64
C GLN A 57 0.60 -1.28 -7.61
N MET A 58 0.86 -2.54 -7.98
CA MET A 58 0.71 -3.67 -7.07
C MET A 58 1.64 -3.56 -5.86
N LEU A 59 2.88 -3.08 -6.04
CA LEU A 59 3.80 -2.85 -4.93
C LEU A 59 3.24 -1.83 -3.92
N VAL A 60 2.64 -0.74 -4.39
CA VAL A 60 1.99 0.27 -3.53
C VAL A 60 0.78 -0.33 -2.79
N LEU A 61 -0.08 -1.08 -3.49
CA LEU A 61 -1.25 -1.72 -2.89
C LEU A 61 -0.87 -2.75 -1.84
N LEU A 62 0.15 -3.57 -2.11
CA LEU A 62 0.69 -4.54 -1.14
C LEU A 62 1.31 -3.84 0.06
N ALA A 63 2.05 -2.73 -0.13
CA ALA A 63 2.56 -1.96 0.99
C ALA A 63 1.43 -1.37 1.86
N ALA A 64 0.35 -0.90 1.24
CA ALA A 64 -0.79 -0.30 1.95
C ALA A 64 -1.67 -1.32 2.69
N ALA A 65 -1.92 -2.48 2.09
CA ALA A 65 -2.96 -3.39 2.56
C ALA A 65 -2.68 -4.88 2.28
N GLY A 66 -1.45 -5.26 1.94
CA GLY A 66 -1.07 -6.63 1.62
C GLY A 66 -1.16 -7.58 2.81
N ASN A 67 -1.27 -8.88 2.52
CA ASN A 67 -1.16 -9.95 3.50
C ASN A 67 0.32 -10.28 3.73
N SER A 68 0.77 -10.27 4.99
CA SER A 68 2.17 -10.49 5.37
C SER A 68 2.47 -11.91 5.87
N GLY A 69 1.54 -12.85 5.71
CA GLY A 69 1.64 -14.22 6.20
C GLY A 69 0.75 -14.48 7.41
N TRP A 70 0.90 -15.65 8.03
CA TRP A 70 0.08 -16.06 9.18
C TRP A 70 0.74 -15.62 10.49
N ASN A 71 -0.08 -15.17 11.44
CA ASN A 71 0.40 -14.88 12.79
C ASN A 71 0.22 -16.11 13.70
N TYR A 72 1.00 -16.20 14.78
CA TYR A 72 0.94 -17.32 15.74
C TYR A 72 -0.32 -17.35 16.62
N LEU A 73 -1.30 -16.50 16.32
CA LEU A 73 -2.50 -16.21 17.10
C LEU A 73 -2.20 -15.71 18.52
N ILE A 74 -3.08 -14.85 19.07
CA ILE A 74 -2.96 -14.37 20.45
C ILE A 74 -3.60 -15.40 21.39
N PRO A 75 -2.95 -15.79 22.51
CA PRO A 75 -3.50 -16.77 23.44
C PRO A 75 -4.93 -16.42 23.90
N ARG A 76 -5.78 -17.45 23.93
CA ARG A 76 -7.21 -17.40 24.28
C ARG A 76 -7.54 -16.59 25.54
N GLN A 77 -8.67 -15.88 25.51
CA GLN A 77 -9.18 -15.13 26.67
C GLN A 77 -9.81 -16.05 27.74
N ASN A 78 -10.39 -17.19 27.35
CA ASN A 78 -10.92 -18.18 28.27
C ASN A 78 -10.66 -19.60 27.76
N ALA A 79 -10.05 -20.39 28.62
CA ALA A 79 -9.72 -21.75 28.29
C ALA A 79 -10.92 -22.68 28.08
N ALA A 80 -11.98 -22.49 28.83
CA ALA A 80 -13.11 -23.41 28.79
C ALA A 80 -13.95 -23.31 27.49
N LEU A 81 -13.72 -22.28 26.65
CA LEU A 81 -14.61 -21.95 25.52
C LEU A 81 -14.07 -22.36 24.14
N SER A 82 -12.79 -22.71 24.01
CA SER A 82 -12.19 -23.16 22.74
C SER A 82 -10.86 -23.89 22.94
N ALA A 83 -10.60 -24.87 22.06
CA ALA A 83 -9.34 -25.60 21.95
C ALA A 83 -8.27 -24.85 21.13
N ILE A 84 -8.66 -23.78 20.41
CA ILE A 84 -7.75 -22.94 19.62
C ILE A 84 -7.70 -21.51 20.17
N ALA A 85 -6.62 -20.79 19.87
CA ALA A 85 -6.52 -19.36 20.15
C ALA A 85 -7.64 -18.59 19.43
N ASN A 86 -8.42 -17.82 20.18
CA ASN A 86 -9.63 -17.14 19.70
C ASN A 86 -9.65 -15.63 20.01
N TYR A 87 -8.54 -15.08 20.51
CA TYR A 87 -8.43 -13.65 20.74
C TYR A 87 -8.26 -12.85 19.43
N PRO A 88 -7.43 -13.27 18.45
CA PRO A 88 -7.40 -12.57 17.18
C PRO A 88 -8.64 -12.94 16.35
N ALA A 89 -9.24 -11.95 15.70
CA ALA A 89 -10.40 -12.15 14.83
C ALA A 89 -10.02 -12.74 13.45
N ALA A 90 -8.73 -12.67 13.08
CA ALA A 90 -8.17 -13.13 11.82
C ALA A 90 -6.81 -13.83 12.03
N ALA A 91 -6.55 -14.88 11.23
CA ALA A 91 -5.27 -15.57 11.23
C ALA A 91 -4.22 -14.90 10.33
N GLY A 92 -4.67 -14.16 9.31
CA GLY A 92 -3.79 -13.41 8.41
C GLY A 92 -3.15 -12.21 9.10
N GLY A 93 -1.91 -11.90 8.75
CA GLY A 93 -1.25 -10.64 9.08
C GLY A 93 -1.40 -9.65 7.93
N ARG A 94 -1.35 -8.36 8.24
CA ARG A 94 -1.38 -7.28 7.25
C ARG A 94 -0.12 -6.44 7.37
N THR A 95 0.21 -5.72 6.30
CA THR A 95 1.34 -4.76 6.31
C THR A 95 1.12 -3.56 7.23
N PHE A 96 -0.09 -3.41 7.79
CA PHE A 96 -0.42 -2.45 8.83
C PHE A 96 -0.98 -3.16 10.08
N PRO A 97 -0.76 -2.61 11.28
CA PRO A 97 -1.29 -3.19 12.51
C PRO A 97 -2.81 -2.98 12.63
N SER A 98 -3.50 -3.92 13.27
CA SER A 98 -4.92 -3.81 13.59
C SER A 98 -5.19 -4.35 14.99
N ALA A 99 -6.08 -3.69 15.73
CA ALA A 99 -6.48 -4.14 17.06
C ALA A 99 -7.04 -5.56 16.96
N ALA A 100 -6.48 -6.48 17.76
CA ALA A 100 -6.87 -7.90 17.80
C ALA A 100 -7.06 -8.57 16.42
N GLY A 101 -6.35 -8.12 15.38
CA GLY A 101 -6.50 -8.67 14.02
C GLY A 101 -7.89 -8.48 13.41
N TRP A 102 -8.67 -7.46 13.82
CA TRP A 102 -10.02 -7.24 13.27
C TRP A 102 -10.04 -6.76 11.82
N HIS A 103 -8.93 -6.18 11.34
CA HIS A 103 -8.76 -5.66 9.97
C HIS A 103 -9.98 -4.85 9.49
N THR A 104 -10.48 -3.93 10.31
CA THR A 104 -11.70 -3.15 10.01
C THR A 104 -11.56 -2.16 8.85
N THR A 105 -10.39 -2.12 8.20
CA THR A 105 -10.08 -1.20 7.11
C THR A 105 -10.17 -1.94 5.78
N GLU A 106 -11.02 -1.43 4.88
CA GLU A 106 -11.05 -1.81 3.48
C GLU A 106 -10.26 -0.80 2.64
N LEU A 107 -9.58 -1.27 1.59
CA LEU A 107 -8.87 -0.39 0.66
C LEU A 107 -9.63 -0.28 -0.66
N PHE A 108 -10.00 0.95 -1.01
CA PHE A 108 -10.44 1.32 -2.35
C PHE A 108 -9.35 2.19 -2.97
N TYR A 109 -9.08 1.98 -4.26
CA TYR A 109 -8.13 2.81 -5.01
C TYR A 109 -8.73 3.24 -6.34
N THR A 110 -8.18 4.31 -6.89
CA THR A 110 -8.57 4.84 -8.19
C THR A 110 -7.33 5.10 -9.03
N ASP A 111 -7.43 4.84 -10.32
CA ASP A 111 -6.45 5.22 -11.33
C ASP A 111 -7.18 5.82 -12.55
N ASP A 112 -6.48 5.99 -13.67
CA ASP A 112 -7.03 6.58 -14.89
C ASP A 112 -8.11 5.69 -15.54
N ASP A 113 -8.14 4.39 -15.24
CA ASP A 113 -9.04 3.41 -15.85
C ASP A 113 -10.30 3.16 -14.99
N GLY A 114 -10.25 3.46 -13.68
CA GLY A 114 -11.45 3.41 -12.85
C GLY A 114 -11.25 3.43 -11.34
N ALA A 115 -12.28 2.91 -10.66
CA ALA A 115 -12.31 2.75 -9.21
C ALA A 115 -12.44 1.28 -8.84
N TYR A 116 -11.60 0.84 -7.92
CA TYR A 116 -11.40 -0.58 -7.61
C TYR A 116 -11.48 -0.82 -6.11
N PHE A 117 -11.97 -2.01 -5.77
CA PHE A 117 -11.91 -2.56 -4.43
C PHE A 117 -10.74 -3.55 -4.36
N PHE A 118 -9.92 -3.45 -3.30
CA PHE A 118 -8.79 -4.36 -3.06
C PHE A 118 -9.12 -5.31 -1.89
N PRO A 119 -9.72 -6.49 -2.17
CA PRO A 119 -10.27 -7.39 -1.16
C PRO A 119 -9.18 -8.23 -0.49
N THR A 120 -8.37 -7.64 0.36
CA THR A 120 -7.34 -8.36 1.14
C THR A 120 -7.74 -8.67 2.57
N ARG A 121 -8.98 -8.34 2.94
CA ARG A 121 -9.59 -8.80 4.19
C ARG A 121 -10.16 -10.21 4.00
N ASP A 122 -9.92 -11.04 5.01
CA ASP A 122 -10.37 -12.43 5.14
C ASP A 122 -11.85 -12.57 5.52
#